data_AF-A0A397AUP4-F1
#
_entry.id   AF-A0A397AUP4-F1
#
_cell.length_a   1.000
_cell.length_b   1.000
_cell.length_c   1.000
_cell.angle_alpha   90.00
_cell.angle_beta   90.00
_cell.angle_gamma   90.00
#
_symmetry.space_group_name_H-M   'P 1'
#
loop_
_entity.id
_entity.type
_entity.pdbx_description
1 polymer ?
#
loop_
_entity_poly.entity_id
_entity_poly.type
_entity_poly.pdbx_seq_one_letter_code
_entity_poly.pdbx_strand_id
1 'polypeptide(L)'
;MGSITCCRWTGTCWTFHDGLRYEFGLTFDIPATYPVTHPEICVPDLDGKTAKMYRGGKICLTGHFAPLWQRNVPRFGIAHALALGLAPWLAAEVPDLIERGMITPV
;
A
#
# COMPACT_ATOMS: atom_id res chain seq x y z
N MET A 1 -25.99 2.57 18.49
CA MET A 1 -24.75 2.16 19.18
C MET A 1 -23.68 1.97 18.11
N GLY A 2 -23.06 3.06 17.66
CA GLY A 2 -22.06 3.01 16.59
C GLY A 2 -20.72 2.57 17.16
N SER A 3 -20.33 1.33 16.93
CA SER A 3 -18.97 0.87 17.26
C SER A 3 -17.99 1.62 16.36
N ILE A 4 -17.17 2.49 16.94
CA ILE A 4 -15.98 3.03 16.27
C ILE A 4 -14.98 1.87 16.20
N THR A 5 -15.07 1.08 15.15
CA THR A 5 -14.11 0.00 14.93
C THR A 5 -12.85 0.64 14.32
N CYS A 6 -11.78 0.77 15.12
CA CYS A 6 -10.43 1.24 14.70
C CYS A 6 -9.74 0.29 13.71
N CYS A 7 -10.53 -0.49 12.98
CA CYS A 7 -10.06 -1.55 12.10
C CYS A 7 -9.99 -1.09 10.65
N ARG A 8 -10.61 0.03 10.26
CA ARG A 8 -10.52 0.56 8.89
C ARG A 8 -9.70 1.84 8.87
N TRP A 9 -8.65 1.85 8.05
CA TRP A 9 -7.78 2.99 7.82
C TRP A 9 -8.00 3.52 6.40
N THR A 10 -8.16 4.82 6.29
CA THR A 10 -8.32 5.53 5.01
C THR A 10 -7.47 6.79 5.02
N GLY A 11 -6.87 7.14 3.90
CA GLY A 11 -6.09 8.37 3.74
C GLY A 11 -5.63 8.54 2.30
N THR A 12 -4.62 9.37 2.10
CA THR A 12 -3.92 9.49 0.82
C THR A 12 -2.43 9.24 1.00
N CYS A 13 -1.79 8.74 -0.03
CA CYS A 13 -0.34 8.65 -0.14
C CYS A 13 0.11 9.36 -1.42
N TRP A 14 1.33 9.86 -1.44
CA TRP A 14 1.87 10.55 -2.59
C TRP A 14 3.33 10.17 -2.83
N THR A 15 3.77 10.36 -4.07
CA THR A 15 5.16 10.24 -4.46
C THR A 15 5.53 11.37 -5.41
N PHE A 16 6.82 11.72 -5.42
CA PHE A 16 7.37 12.69 -6.37
C PHE A 16 8.21 11.95 -7.41
N HIS A 17 7.98 12.29 -8.67
CA HIS A 17 8.76 11.79 -9.79
C HIS A 17 8.91 12.92 -10.83
N ASP A 18 10.14 13.18 -11.27
CA ASP A 18 10.47 14.21 -12.26
C ASP A 18 9.86 15.60 -12.01
N GLY A 19 9.89 16.04 -10.74
CA GLY A 19 9.38 17.36 -10.34
C GLY A 19 7.86 17.46 -10.26
N LEU A 20 7.14 16.35 -10.47
CA LEU A 20 5.69 16.27 -10.39
C LEU A 20 5.26 15.42 -9.19
N ARG A 21 4.15 15.82 -8.55
CA ARG A 21 3.54 15.07 -7.46
C ARG A 21 2.43 14.19 -8.02
N TYR A 22 2.40 12.94 -7.56
CA TYR A 22 1.33 11.99 -7.84
C TYR A 22 0.71 11.58 -6.51
N GLU A 23 -0.61 11.68 -6.39
CA GLU A 23 -1.36 11.38 -5.17
C GLU A 23 -2.42 10.32 -5.44
N PHE A 24 -2.57 9.40 -4.48
CA PHE A 24 -3.48 8.26 -4.57
C PHE A 24 -4.25 8.07 -3.26
N GLY A 25 -5.49 7.62 -3.36
CA GLY A 25 -6.27 7.12 -2.25
C GLY A 25 -5.66 5.85 -1.67
N LEU A 26 -5.57 5.81 -0.35
CA LEU A 26 -5.03 4.70 0.43
C LEU A 26 -6.13 4.17 1.36
N THR A 27 -6.33 2.85 1.37
CA THR A 27 -7.27 2.21 2.31
C THR A 27 -6.78 0.83 2.70
N PHE A 28 -7.04 0.40 3.94
CA PHE A 28 -6.82 -0.98 4.38
C PHE A 28 -7.57 -1.27 5.66
N ASP A 29 -7.86 -2.55 5.87
CA ASP A 29 -8.42 -3.06 7.13
C ASP A 29 -7.32 -3.75 7.96
N ILE A 30 -7.42 -3.64 9.28
CA ILE A 30 -6.57 -4.36 10.24
C ILE A 30 -7.13 -5.78 10.38
N PRO A 31 -6.33 -6.82 10.06
CA PRO A 31 -6.80 -8.20 10.18
C PRO A 31 -7.00 -8.58 11.64
N ALA A 32 -7.93 -9.51 11.90
CA ALA A 32 -8.21 -9.99 13.26
C ALA A 32 -6.99 -10.61 13.97
N THR A 33 -6.02 -11.09 13.19
CA THR A 33 -4.77 -11.70 13.64
C THR A 33 -3.61 -10.70 13.72
N TYR A 34 -3.85 -9.40 13.52
CA TYR A 34 -2.81 -8.37 13.66
C TYR A 34 -2.27 -8.35 15.11
N PRO A 35 -0.95 -8.21 15.33
CA PRO A 35 0.11 -7.93 14.35
C PRO A 35 0.77 -9.16 13.72
N VAL A 36 0.32 -10.39 14.01
CA VAL A 36 0.88 -11.61 13.40
C VAL A 36 0.72 -11.58 11.88
N THR A 37 -0.44 -11.13 11.41
CA THR A 37 -0.70 -10.89 9.99
C THR A 37 -0.55 -9.39 9.69
N HIS A 38 0.22 -9.06 8.65
CA HIS A 38 0.34 -7.68 8.18
C HIS A 38 -0.98 -7.22 7.53
N PRO A 39 -1.31 -5.92 7.58
CA PRO A 39 -2.45 -5.40 6.83
C PRO A 39 -2.23 -5.53 5.32
N GLU A 40 -3.33 -5.67 4.58
CA GLU A 40 -3.31 -5.67 3.12
C GLU A 40 -3.58 -4.26 2.63
N ILE A 41 -2.54 -3.60 2.12
CA ILE A 41 -2.61 -2.21 1.70
C ILE A 41 -3.29 -2.12 0.33
N CYS A 42 -4.30 -1.24 0.21
CA CYS A 42 -5.00 -1.01 -1.04
C CYS A 42 -4.78 0.42 -1.56
N VAL A 43 -4.56 0.53 -2.86
CA VAL A 43 -4.50 1.79 -3.63
C VAL A 43 -5.52 1.71 -4.78
N PRO A 44 -6.81 1.97 -4.52
CA PRO A 44 -7.88 1.72 -5.50
C PRO A 44 -7.70 2.42 -6.84
N ASP A 45 -7.09 3.61 -6.85
CA ASP A 45 -6.88 4.43 -8.05
C ASP A 45 -5.96 3.76 -9.09
N LEU A 46 -5.22 2.73 -8.67
CA LEU A 46 -4.27 1.98 -9.49
C LEU A 46 -4.79 0.58 -9.89
N ASP A 47 -6.00 0.21 -9.49
CA ASP A 47 -6.58 -1.10 -9.81
C ASP A 47 -6.66 -1.32 -11.33
N GLY A 48 -6.13 -2.46 -11.78
CA GLY A 48 -6.04 -2.81 -13.20
C GLY A 48 -4.98 -2.07 -14.03
N LYS A 49 -4.21 -1.13 -13.46
CA LYS A 49 -3.19 -0.37 -14.20
C LYS A 49 -1.80 -1.03 -14.19
N THR A 50 -1.53 -1.87 -13.19
CA THR A 50 -0.30 -2.66 -13.05
C THR A 50 -0.60 -4.15 -12.80
N ALA A 51 0.31 -5.02 -13.25
CA ALA A 51 0.30 -6.44 -12.93
C ALA A 51 0.69 -6.75 -11.46
N LYS A 52 1.35 -5.81 -10.76
CA LYS A 52 1.72 -5.99 -9.34
C LYS A 52 0.61 -5.55 -8.38
N MET A 53 -0.62 -5.90 -8.72
CA MET A 53 -1.80 -5.64 -7.91
C MET A 53 -2.77 -6.81 -7.99
N TYR A 54 -3.37 -7.16 -6.86
CA TYR A 54 -4.48 -8.10 -6.78
C TYR A 54 -5.82 -7.37 -6.91
N ARG A 55 -6.88 -8.13 -7.24
CA ARG A 55 -8.24 -7.61 -7.42
C ARG A 55 -8.67 -6.70 -6.26
N GLY A 56 -9.21 -5.54 -6.60
CA GLY A 56 -9.71 -4.56 -5.62
C GLY A 56 -8.63 -3.62 -5.10
N GLY A 57 -7.57 -3.40 -5.88
CA GLY A 57 -6.54 -2.40 -5.57
C GLY A 57 -5.50 -2.83 -4.55
N LYS A 58 -5.44 -4.12 -4.15
CA LYS A 58 -4.47 -4.60 -3.15
C LYS A 58 -3.08 -4.72 -3.75
N ILE A 59 -2.08 -4.04 -3.20
CA ILE A 59 -0.72 -4.07 -3.77
C ILE A 59 -0.08 -5.46 -3.59
N CYS A 60 0.57 -5.95 -4.65
CA CYS A 60 1.37 -7.17 -4.56
C CYS A 60 2.74 -6.84 -3.94
N LEU A 61 2.92 -7.18 -2.67
CA LEU A 61 4.19 -7.01 -1.98
C LEU A 61 5.23 -8.04 -2.49
N THR A 62 6.51 -7.71 -2.30
CA THR A 62 7.59 -8.64 -2.68
C THR A 62 7.57 -9.89 -1.82
N GLY A 63 8.05 -11.02 -2.36
CA GLY A 63 8.17 -12.28 -1.61
C GLY A 63 9.05 -12.18 -0.34
N HIS A 64 9.87 -11.14 -0.24
CA HIS A 64 10.71 -10.86 0.93
C HIS A 64 9.94 -10.19 2.09
N PHE A 65 8.81 -9.55 1.83
CA PHE A 65 8.09 -8.77 2.83
C PHE A 65 7.49 -9.66 3.94
N ALA A 66 6.83 -10.76 3.58
CA ALA A 66 6.18 -11.62 4.58
C ALA A 66 7.20 -12.27 5.55
N PRO A 67 8.33 -12.87 5.09
CA PRO A 67 9.36 -13.37 6.00
C PRO A 67 9.97 -12.28 6.89
N LEU A 68 10.18 -11.07 6.35
CA LEU A 68 10.68 -9.93 7.10
C LEU A 68 9.70 -9.51 8.20
N TRP A 69 8.41 -9.45 7.89
CA TRP A 69 7.36 -9.14 8.85
C TRP A 69 7.33 -10.18 9.98
N GLN A 70 7.24 -11.47 9.63
CA GLN A 70 7.12 -12.57 10.60
C GLN A 70 8.28 -12.58 11.62
N ARG A 71 9.52 -12.33 11.17
CA ARG A 71 10.70 -12.28 12.05
C ARG A 71 10.68 -11.11 13.04
N ASN A 72 9.87 -10.09 12.78
CA ASN A 72 9.80 -8.87 13.59
C ASN A 72 8.46 -8.72 14.32
N VAL A 73 7.55 -9.70 14.26
CA VAL A 73 6.36 -9.70 15.10
C VAL A 73 6.76 -9.83 16.57
N PRO A 74 6.18 -9.06 17.51
CA PRO A 74 5.12 -8.04 17.35
C PRO A 74 5.65 -6.59 17.30
N ARG A 75 6.93 -6.38 16.97
CA ARG A 75 7.59 -5.05 16.95
C ARG A 75 7.15 -4.20 15.76
N PHE A 76 6.81 -4.83 14.65
CA PHE A 76 6.31 -4.13 13.47
C PHE A 76 4.84 -3.76 13.59
N GLY A 77 4.47 -2.70 12.88
CA GLY A 77 3.10 -2.22 12.84
C GLY A 77 2.83 -1.40 11.58
N ILE A 78 1.74 -0.62 11.59
CA ILE A 78 1.26 0.12 10.40
C ILE A 78 2.35 0.97 9.75
N ALA A 79 3.11 1.74 10.54
CA ALA A 79 4.20 2.56 10.02
C ALA A 79 5.25 1.73 9.24
N HIS A 80 5.57 0.53 9.74
CA HIS A 80 6.49 -0.39 9.08
C HIS A 80 5.87 -1.00 7.81
N ALA A 81 4.57 -1.29 7.81
CA ALA A 81 3.87 -1.77 6.62
C ALA A 81 3.88 -0.71 5.49
N LEU A 82 3.68 0.56 5.84
CA LEU A 82 3.76 1.67 4.89
C LEU A 82 5.20 1.89 4.40
N ALA A 83 6.19 1.91 5.30
CA ALA A 83 7.58 2.20 4.95
C ALA A 83 8.27 1.05 4.18
N LEU A 84 7.98 -0.21 4.52
CA LEU A 84 8.65 -1.38 3.95
C LEU A 84 7.81 -2.10 2.89
N GLY A 85 6.51 -1.83 2.83
CA GLY A 85 5.59 -2.42 1.85
C GLY A 85 5.17 -1.42 0.79
N LEU A 86 4.42 -0.38 1.18
CA LEU A 86 3.87 0.61 0.25
C LEU A 86 4.95 1.46 -0.44
N ALA A 87 5.90 2.02 0.32
CA ALA A 87 6.87 2.95 -0.24
C ALA A 87 7.78 2.32 -1.32
N PRO A 88 8.36 1.11 -1.11
CA PRO A 88 9.13 0.44 -2.16
C PRO A 88 8.27 0.01 -3.35
N TRP A 89 6.99 -0.32 -3.12
CA TRP A 89 6.06 -0.64 -4.19
C TRP A 89 5.77 0.59 -5.06
N LEU A 90 5.48 1.75 -4.46
CA LEU A 90 5.28 3.01 -5.20
C LEU A 90 6.54 3.38 -5.99
N ALA A 91 7.73 3.24 -5.39
CA ALA A 91 8.98 3.54 -6.06
C ALA A 91 9.24 2.64 -7.29
N ALA A 92 8.73 1.41 -7.30
CA ALA A 92 8.89 0.48 -8.41
C ALA A 92 7.80 0.65 -9.49
N GLU A 93 6.55 0.86 -9.08
CA GLU A 93 5.41 0.83 -10.00
C GLU A 93 5.04 2.20 -10.56
N VAL A 94 5.22 3.29 -9.80
CA VAL A 94 4.81 4.63 -10.27
C VAL A 94 5.58 5.07 -11.52
N PRO A 95 6.92 4.87 -11.64
CA PRO A 95 7.63 5.22 -12.86
C PRO A 95 7.10 4.50 -14.11
N ASP A 96 6.85 3.18 -14.04
CA ASP A 96 6.26 2.40 -15.14
C ASP A 96 4.88 2.93 -15.54
N LEU A 97 4.05 3.26 -14.55
CA LEU A 97 2.72 3.80 -14.78
C LEU A 97 2.76 5.20 -15.43
N ILE A 98 3.76 6.02 -15.10
CA ILE A 98 4.00 7.33 -15.74
C ILE A 98 4.42 7.13 -17.19
N GLU A 99 5.43 6.29 -17.45
CA GLU A 99 5.94 6.01 -18.80
C GLU A 99 4.85 5.46 -19.72
N ARG A 100 3.93 4.66 -19.18
CA ARG A 100 2.78 4.10 -19.91
C ARG A 100 1.59 5.06 -20.01
N GLY A 101 1.65 6.25 -19.41
CA GLY A 101 0.57 7.25 -19.45
C GLY A 101 -0.70 6.84 -18.69
N MET A 102 -0.59 5.96 -17.69
CA MET A 102 -1.73 5.40 -16.95
C MET A 102 -2.18 6.27 -15.75
N ILE A 103 -1.35 7.22 -15.35
CA ILE A 103 -1.59 8.13 -14.22
C ILE A 103 -1.14 9.55 -14.57
N THR A 104 -1.80 10.53 -13.97
CA THR A 104 -1.51 11.96 -14.14
C THR A 104 -1.06 12.58 -12.83
N PRO A 105 -0.20 13.61 -12.88
CA PRO A 105 0.16 14.37 -11.68
C PRO A 105 -1.02 15.18 -11.16
N VAL A 106 -0.92 15.62 -9.89
CA VAL A 106 -1.86 16.56 -9.24
C VAL A 106 -1.41 18.00 -9.39
#